data_AF-A0A934ADH4-F1
#
_entry.id   AF-A0A934ADH4-F1
#
_cell.length_a   1.000
_cell.length_b   1.000
_cell.length_c   1.000
_cell.angle_alpha   90.00
_cell.angle_beta   90.00
_cell.angle_gamma   90.00
#
_symmetry.space_group_name_H-M   'P 1'
#
loop_
_entity.id
_entity.type
_entity.pdbx_description
1 polymer ?
#
loop_
_entity_poly.entity_id
_entity_poly.type
_entity_poly.pdbx_seq_one_letter_code
_entity_poly.pdbx_strand_id
1 'polypeptide(L)' 'MHIWDYREKDLKKSASGRRLILERMINYGPGRRKISLREVKKNWNILDIDPLRRKLFKLLIWGKT' A
#
# COMPACT_ATOMS: atom_id res chain seq x y z
N MET A 1 -9.86 6.02 5.47
CA MET A 1 -8.53 6.27 6.05
C MET A 1 -8.47 7.76 6.33
N HIS A 2 -8.44 8.15 7.60
CA HIS A 2 -8.28 9.56 7.96
C HIS A 2 -6.79 9.88 7.84
N ILE A 3 -6.41 10.54 6.74
CA ILE A 3 -5.07 11.10 6.58
C ILE A 3 -5.13 12.47 7.25
N TRP A 4 -4.51 12.60 8.44
CA TRP A 4 -4.56 13.83 9.22
C TRP A 4 -3.61 14.91 8.67
N ASP A 5 -2.51 14.49 8.04
CA ASP A 5 -1.41 15.37 7.65
C ASP A 5 -1.47 15.86 6.19
N TYR A 6 -2.31 15.26 5.33
CA TYR A 6 -2.38 15.60 3.89
C TYR A 6 -3.76 15.37 3.25
N ARG A 7 -4.08 16.17 2.24
CA ARG A 7 -5.26 15.97 1.39
C ARG A 7 -4.97 14.86 0.37
N GLU A 8 -5.71 13.76 0.46
CA GLU A 8 -5.55 12.60 -0.43
C GLU A 8 -5.66 12.95 -1.92
N LYS A 9 -6.52 13.92 -2.27
CA LYS A 9 -6.71 14.39 -3.65
C LYS A 9 -5.42 14.94 -4.26
N ASP A 10 -4.56 15.56 -3.44
CA ASP A 10 -3.31 16.14 -3.91
C ASP A 10 -2.23 15.06 -4.09
N LEU A 11 -2.18 14.09 -3.17
CA LEU A 11 -1.30 12.93 -3.29
C LEU A 11 -1.59 12.08 -4.53
N LYS A 12 -2.85 12.01 -4.98
CA LYS A 12 -3.21 11.27 -6.19
C LYS A 12 -2.64 11.85 -7.48
N LYS A 13 -2.23 13.11 -7.49
CA LYS A 13 -1.73 13.79 -8.70
C LYS A 13 -0.38 13.21 -9.14
N SER A 14 0.49 12.85 -8.20
CA SER A 14 1.82 12.31 -8.49
C SER A 14 1.90 10.78 -8.37
N ALA A 15 2.86 10.18 -9.07
CA ALA A 15 3.13 8.74 -8.92
C ALA A 15 3.63 8.40 -7.50
N SER A 16 4.46 9.26 -6.91
CA SER A 16 4.95 9.09 -5.54
C SER A 16 3.82 9.14 -4.51
N GLY A 17 2.88 10.08 -4.63
CA GLY A 17 1.76 10.18 -3.70
C GLY A 17 0.76 9.02 -3.84
N ARG A 18 0.53 8.51 -5.06
CA ARG A 18 -0.24 7.27 -5.24
C ARG A 18 0.42 6.07 -4.57
N ARG A 19 1.76 5.95 -4.64
CA ARG A 19 2.52 4.91 -3.91
C ARG A 19 2.40 5.06 -2.40
N LEU A 20 2.52 6.28 -1.87
CA LEU A 20 2.36 6.55 -0.44
C LEU A 20 0.96 6.16 0.06
N ILE A 21 -0.09 6.43 -0.72
CA ILE A 21 -1.45 5.98 -0.40
C ILE A 21 -1.51 4.45 -0.35
N LEU A 22 -0.95 3.76 -1.35
CA LEU A 22 -0.94 2.30 -1.40
C LEU A 22 -0.22 1.68 -0.19
N GLU A 23 0.96 2.21 0.15
CA GLU A 23 1.74 1.79 1.31
C GLU A 23 0.96 1.96 2.62
N ARG A 24 0.37 3.13 2.83
CA ARG A 24 -0.44 3.39 4.03
C ARG A 24 -1.68 2.49 4.10
N MET A 25 -2.32 2.19 2.96
CA MET A 25 -3.45 1.25 2.92
C MET A 25 -3.04 -0.17 3.34
N ILE A 26 -1.82 -0.60 3.01
CA ILE A 26 -1.29 -1.91 3.39
C ILE A 26 -0.93 -1.94 4.88
N ASN A 27 -0.26 -0.90 5.38
CA ASN A 27 0.22 -0.85 6.76
C ASN A 27 -0.91 -0.60 7.78
N TYR A 28 -1.81 0.34 7.48
CA TYR A 28 -2.84 0.81 8.42
C TYR A 28 -4.26 0.36 8.07
N GLY A 29 -4.41 -0.33 6.95
CA GLY A 29 -5.70 -0.81 6.45
C GLY A 29 -6.34 0.15 5.43
N PRO A 30 -7.11 -0.38 4.47
CA PRO A 30 -7.62 0.41 3.36
C PRO A 30 -8.91 1.18 3.68
N GLY A 31 -9.44 1.07 4.91
CA GLY A 31 -10.76 1.54 5.27
C GLY A 31 -11.84 0.88 4.41
N ARG A 32 -12.64 1.68 3.69
CA ARG A 32 -13.74 1.19 2.83
C ARG A 32 -13.32 0.91 1.38
N ARG A 33 -12.03 0.78 1.09
CA ARG A 33 -11.52 0.61 -0.28
C ARG A 33 -10.90 -0.76 -0.47
N LYS A 34 -10.90 -1.23 -1.71
CA LYS A 34 -10.15 -2.42 -2.11
C LYS A 34 -8.72 -2.03 -2.49
N ILE A 35 -7.75 -2.88 -2.13
CA ILE A 35 -6.36 -2.74 -2.56
C ILE A 35 -6.21 -3.47 -3.90
N SER A 36 -5.65 -2.80 -4.91
CA SER A 36 -5.39 -3.43 -6.21
C SER A 36 -4.15 -4.32 -6.13
N LEU A 37 -4.32 -5.63 -6.30
CA LEU A 37 -3.22 -6.59 -6.31
C LEU A 37 -2.17 -6.28 -7.39
N ARG A 38 -2.62 -5.81 -8.57
CA ARG A 38 -1.73 -5.41 -9.66
C ARG A 38 -0.79 -4.27 -9.23
N GLU A 39 -1.34 -3.25 -8.55
CA GLU A 39 -0.54 -2.12 -8.06
C GLU A 39 0.41 -2.54 -6.93
N VAL A 40 -0.02 -3.46 -6.05
CA VAL A 40 0.86 -4.04 -5.02
C VAL A 40 2.05 -4.75 -5.67
N LYS A 41 1.79 -5.65 -6.63
CA LYS A 41 2.86 -6.38 -7.34
C LYS A 41 3.82 -5.44 -8.08
N LYS A 42 3.28 -4.42 -8.75
CA LYS A 42 4.07 -3.42 -9.48
C LYS A 42 5.03 -2.63 -8.58
N ASN A 43 4.61 -2.32 -7.36
CA ASN A 43 5.37 -1.47 -6.43
C ASN A 43 6.07 -2.24 -5.30
N TRP A 44 5.98 -3.57 -5.26
CA TRP A 44 6.39 -4.42 -4.12
C TRP A 44 7.81 -4.19 -3.61
N ASN A 45 8.75 -3.87 -4.51
CA ASN A 45 10.16 -3.66 -4.16
C ASN A 45 10.44 -2.25 -3.61
N ILE A 46 9.48 -1.33 -3.73
CA ILE A 46 9.63 0.08 -3.36
C ILE A 46 8.75 0.43 -2.14
N LEU A 47 7.68 -0.31 -1.89
CA LEU A 47 6.78 -0.07 -0.76
C LEU A 47 7.48 -0.38 0.56
N ASP A 48 7.45 0.57 1.49
CA ASP A 48 7.91 0.40 2.87
C ASP A 48 6.79 -0.23 3.71
N ILE A 49 6.71 -1.55 3.66
CA ILE A 49 5.71 -2.35 4.35
C ILE A 49 6.33 -2.88 5.65
N ASP A 50 5.59 -2.74 6.75
CA ASP A 50 5.94 -3.35 8.03
C ASP A 50 6.42 -4.81 7.84
N PRO A 51 7.59 -5.20 8.41
CA PRO A 51 8.23 -6.48 8.08
C PRO A 51 7.33 -7.71 8.26
N LEU A 52 6.49 -7.73 9.29
CA LEU A 52 5.58 -8.85 9.55
C LEU A 52 4.47 -8.92 8.51
N ARG A 53 3.85 -7.78 8.19
CA ARG A 53 2.87 -7.69 7.10
C ARG A 53 3.50 -8.07 5.76
N ARG A 54 4.73 -7.64 5.50
CA ARG A 54 5.45 -7.97 4.26
C ARG A 54 5.64 -9.48 4.10
N LYS A 55 6.04 -10.19 5.16
CA LYS A 55 6.14 -11.65 5.15
C LYS A 55 4.79 -12.32 4.90
N LEU A 56 3.74 -11.90 5.61
CA LEU A 56 2.39 -12.44 5.43
C LEU A 56 1.89 -12.24 4.00
N PHE A 57 1.99 -11.02 3.46
CA PHE A 57 1.53 -10.74 2.11
C PHE A 57 2.40 -11.40 1.04
N LYS A 58 3.70 -11.60 1.29
CA LYS A 58 4.57 -12.37 0.40
C LYS A 58 4.04 -13.82 0.26
N LEU A 59 3.66 -14.42 1.38
CA LEU A 59 3.05 -15.74 1.41
C LEU A 59 1.70 -15.75 0.69
N LEU A 60 0.81 -14.80 0.95
CA LEU A 60 -0.52 -14.75 0.34
C LEU A 60 -0.50 -14.48 -1.17
N ILE A 61 0.44 -13.66 -1.65
CA ILE A 61 0.49 -13.24 -3.05
C ILE A 61 1.28 -14.22 -3.92
N TRP A 62 2.33 -14.84 -3.37
CA TRP A 62 3.26 -15.69 -4.13
C TRP A 62 3.43 -17.12 -3.58
N GLY A 63 2.81 -17.46 -2.45
CA GLY A 63 2.99 -18.77 -1.82
C GLY A 63 4.40 -19.01 -1.25
N LYS A 64 5.15 -17.93 -0.97
CA LYS A 64 6.56 -18.01 -0.55
C LYS A 64 6.74 -17.46 0.86
N THR A 65 7.36 -18.26 1.73
CA THR A 65 7.93 -17.82 3.02
C THR A 65 9.21 -17.01 2.85
#